data_AF-A0A5S9ITU6-F1
#
_entry.id   AF-A0A5S9ITU6-F1
#
_cell.length_a   1.000
_cell.length_b   1.000
_cell.length_c   1.000
_cell.angle_alpha   90.00
_cell.angle_beta   90.00
_cell.angle_gamma   90.00
#
_symmetry.space_group_name_H-M   'P 1'
#
loop_
_entity.id
_entity.type
_entity.pdbx_description
1 polymer ?
#
loop_
_entity_poly.entity_id
_entity_poly.type
_entity_poly.pdbx_seq_one_letter_code
_entity_poly.pdbx_strand_id
1 'polypeptide(L)'
;MTSPKRRRSPRNTTRRKTRTRQKTSSNAMALNAVFAVFAVFLLFILISNNSSDDNDDFAQDDSVVEDEQVADRETKKPKAPTKTPEDIFWEKRRKVHQNKDVKGLIVLAQWCEKNNMSEKVNDLYREVLLIDPEHVAIREKMGYVKTSHGWLLREHLAKKGYVLYQDMWYTVAELKQKGLVQHGDNWFTSKEMRKKGYVLMDNEWVSRNVAMAKKEKPLVKEKPVVEEKPLAEEPVEEKPVVEEKRAVKQPAVAEKQPQKDTEEKKEKKKPQSLSVMYNLVKINTPKGLWSQSEEHILQRGDRRRSTGSISLKNEANDMHVTVDSMAFGKRLFHDVGGVRTTGDNIEMIMRGYTTILQQSGYRKVKFTPKGRRIGSQFGATIQFYGKASLDDTVLAMVFSFFKHRANTYCVMISVPKKNYSKSKRDIQLLLRNIQEQ
;
A
#
# COMPACT_ATOMS: atom_id res chain seq x y z
N MET A 1 39.37 46.59 46.73
CA MET A 1 40.77 46.66 46.27
C MET A 1 40.85 46.07 44.87
N THR A 2 41.33 46.87 43.93
CA THR A 2 41.25 46.72 42.48
C THR A 2 42.42 45.92 41.91
N SER A 3 42.18 45.17 40.83
CA SER A 3 43.22 44.46 40.06
C SER A 3 42.75 44.22 38.61
N PRO A 4 43.67 44.09 37.62
CA PRO A 4 43.88 45.23 36.72
C PRO A 4 43.64 44.97 35.21
N LYS A 5 43.50 46.09 34.50
CA LYS A 5 43.38 46.29 33.04
C LYS A 5 44.49 45.58 32.23
N ARG A 6 44.08 44.77 31.25
CA ARG A 6 44.96 44.29 30.16
C ARG A 6 44.96 45.27 28.98
N ARG A 7 46.12 45.84 28.68
CA ARG A 7 46.47 46.56 27.44
C ARG A 7 46.67 45.55 26.30
N ARG A 8 46.17 45.86 25.10
CA ARG A 8 46.62 45.26 23.83
C ARG A 8 46.79 46.36 22.77
N SER A 9 47.96 46.35 22.14
CA SER A 9 48.35 47.05 20.91
C SER A 9 49.32 46.09 20.17
N PRO A 10 49.71 46.29 18.89
CA PRO A 10 49.12 47.12 17.84
C PRO A 10 48.90 46.37 16.49
N ARG A 11 48.31 47.11 15.55
CA ARG A 11 48.16 46.91 14.09
C ARG A 11 49.35 46.22 13.41
N ASN A 12 49.05 45.25 12.54
CA ASN A 12 49.90 44.80 11.45
C ASN A 12 49.26 45.20 10.10
N THR A 13 49.91 46.12 9.39
CA THR A 13 49.60 46.50 8.01
C THR A 13 50.52 45.74 7.06
N THR A 14 49.99 44.78 6.30
CA THR A 14 50.73 44.13 5.21
C THR A 14 50.21 44.56 3.84
N ARG A 15 51.19 45.04 3.07
CA ARG A 15 51.22 45.64 1.75
C ARG A 15 50.81 44.63 0.66
N ARG A 16 49.74 44.92 -0.08
CA ARG A 16 49.22 44.07 -1.16
C ARG A 16 49.95 44.39 -2.48
N LYS A 17 50.78 43.45 -2.96
CA LYS A 17 51.37 43.49 -4.32
C LYS A 17 50.34 42.98 -5.33
N THR A 18 50.04 43.79 -6.33
CA THR A 18 49.26 43.43 -7.52
C THR A 18 50.13 42.57 -8.45
N ARG A 19 49.67 41.35 -8.76
CA ARG A 19 50.22 40.47 -9.80
C ARG A 19 49.14 40.30 -10.86
N THR A 20 49.33 40.93 -12.01
CA THR A 20 48.57 40.72 -13.24
C THR A 20 48.81 39.30 -13.75
N ARG A 21 47.74 38.53 -13.91
CA ARG A 21 47.77 37.12 -14.33
C ARG A 21 47.25 37.03 -15.76
N GLN A 22 48.14 36.77 -16.72
CA GLN A 22 47.79 36.33 -18.08
C GLN A 22 46.92 35.06 -17.98
N LYS A 23 45.73 35.12 -18.57
CA LYS A 23 44.88 33.96 -18.88
C LYS A 23 44.75 33.89 -20.40
N THR A 24 45.47 32.95 -21.00
CA THR A 24 45.27 32.58 -22.41
C THR A 24 44.95 31.09 -22.51
N SER A 25 43.87 30.82 -23.24
CA SER A 25 43.68 29.71 -24.20
C SER A 25 43.60 28.23 -23.78
N SER A 26 43.29 27.87 -22.52
CA SER A 26 43.10 26.43 -22.19
C SER A 26 41.70 25.86 -22.47
N ASN A 27 40.68 26.69 -22.75
CA ASN A 27 39.29 26.21 -22.87
C ASN A 27 38.91 25.73 -24.27
N ALA A 28 39.67 26.09 -25.31
CA ALA A 28 39.34 25.72 -26.68
C ALA A 28 39.66 24.24 -26.99
N MET A 29 40.70 23.67 -26.37
CA MET A 29 41.05 22.26 -26.62
C MET A 29 40.11 21.26 -25.93
N ALA A 30 39.50 21.64 -24.80
CA ALA A 30 38.57 20.76 -24.09
C ALA A 30 37.25 20.55 -24.87
N LEU A 31 36.80 21.54 -25.63
CA LEU A 31 35.55 21.45 -26.39
C LEU A 31 35.68 20.46 -27.57
N ASN A 32 36.82 20.49 -28.27
CA ASN A 32 37.05 19.62 -29.43
C ASN A 32 37.13 18.13 -29.06
N ALA A 33 37.63 17.81 -27.86
CA ALA A 33 37.66 16.43 -27.38
C ALA A 33 36.24 15.87 -27.11
N VAL A 34 35.32 16.70 -26.62
CA VAL A 34 33.93 16.27 -26.34
C VAL A 34 33.16 16.01 -27.64
N PHE A 35 33.37 16.83 -28.68
CA PHE A 35 32.73 16.62 -29.98
C PHE A 35 33.23 15.35 -30.68
N ALA A 36 34.50 15.00 -30.56
CA ALA A 36 35.05 13.77 -31.14
C ALA A 36 34.41 12.50 -30.53
N VAL A 37 34.23 12.47 -29.21
CA VAL A 37 33.57 11.34 -28.52
C VAL A 37 32.09 11.22 -28.93
N PHE A 38 31.41 12.35 -29.10
CA PHE A 38 30.01 12.36 -29.51
C PHE A 38 29.81 11.88 -30.95
N ALA A 39 30.73 12.21 -31.86
CA ALA A 39 30.69 11.75 -33.24
C ALA A 39 30.88 10.23 -33.37
N VAL A 40 31.79 9.64 -32.59
CA VAL A 40 31.99 8.18 -32.56
C VAL A 40 30.75 7.46 -32.01
N PHE A 41 30.09 8.04 -31.01
CA PHE A 41 28.87 7.48 -30.44
C PHE A 41 27.70 7.50 -31.43
N LEU A 42 27.53 8.58 -32.20
CA LEU A 42 26.50 8.65 -33.25
C LEU A 42 26.78 7.67 -34.40
N LEU A 43 28.04 7.45 -34.78
CA LEU A 43 28.41 6.46 -35.79
C LEU A 43 28.03 5.04 -35.34
N PHE A 44 28.20 4.72 -34.04
CA PHE A 44 27.84 3.42 -33.48
C PHE A 44 26.32 3.15 -33.48
N ILE A 45 25.52 4.19 -33.23
CA ILE A 45 24.05 4.11 -33.33
C ILE A 45 23.61 3.87 -34.78
N LEU A 46 24.23 4.55 -35.75
CA LEU A 46 23.91 4.36 -37.17
C LEU A 46 24.25 2.94 -37.66
N ILE A 47 25.38 2.37 -37.22
CA ILE A 47 25.75 0.98 -37.58
C ILE A 47 24.79 -0.04 -36.94
N SER A 48 24.32 0.23 -35.72
CA SER A 48 23.43 -0.69 -34.99
C SER A 48 22.02 -0.77 -35.56
N ASN A 49 21.56 0.26 -36.29
CA ASN A 49 20.22 0.30 -36.88
C ASN A 49 20.13 -0.29 -38.30
N ASN A 50 21.24 -0.76 -38.89
CA ASN A 50 21.26 -1.29 -40.25
C ASN A 50 21.19 -2.83 -40.32
N SER A 51 20.78 -3.49 -39.23
CA SER A 51 20.47 -4.92 -39.23
C SER A 51 18.97 -5.12 -39.50
N SER A 52 18.57 -4.89 -40.76
CA SER A 52 17.23 -5.25 -41.24
C SER A 52 17.24 -6.74 -41.58
N ASP A 53 16.43 -7.49 -40.86
CA ASP A 53 16.07 -8.88 -41.15
C ASP A 53 15.28 -8.91 -42.48
N ASP A 54 15.90 -9.46 -43.52
CA ASP A 54 15.20 -10.09 -44.63
C ASP A 54 14.68 -11.44 -44.14
N ASN A 55 13.35 -11.56 -43.98
CA ASN A 55 12.64 -12.84 -43.96
C ASN A 55 11.25 -12.65 -44.55
N ASP A 56 11.21 -12.91 -45.86
CA ASP A 56 10.28 -13.81 -46.55
C ASP A 56 8.77 -13.61 -46.38
N ASP A 57 8.23 -12.99 -47.42
CA ASP A 57 7.11 -13.46 -48.23
C ASP A 57 6.51 -14.81 -47.84
N PHE A 58 5.29 -14.77 -47.29
CA PHE A 58 4.35 -15.89 -47.41
C PHE A 58 3.00 -15.36 -47.91
N ALA A 59 2.89 -15.29 -49.24
CA ALA A 59 1.63 -15.19 -49.94
C ALA A 59 0.85 -16.51 -49.71
N GLN A 60 -0.37 -16.40 -49.20
CA GLN A 60 -1.35 -17.49 -49.27
C GLN A 60 -2.12 -17.33 -50.58
N ASP A 61 -1.80 -18.23 -51.51
CA ASP A 61 -2.52 -18.51 -52.75
C ASP A 61 -3.26 -19.85 -52.61
N ASP A 62 -4.19 -20.03 -53.52
CA ASP A 62 -5.50 -20.65 -53.44
C ASP A 62 -5.59 -22.20 -53.39
N SER A 63 -6.80 -22.61 -52.99
CA SER A 63 -7.65 -23.66 -53.59
C SER A 63 -7.23 -25.15 -53.59
N VAL A 64 -8.18 -25.94 -53.05
CA VAL A 64 -8.89 -27.09 -53.64
C VAL A 64 -8.09 -28.08 -54.52
N VAL A 65 -8.11 -29.38 -54.15
CA VAL A 65 -8.74 -30.50 -54.90
C VAL A 65 -8.35 -31.83 -54.21
N GLU A 66 -9.36 -32.68 -54.06
CA GLU A 66 -9.31 -34.07 -53.58
C GLU A 66 -8.51 -34.97 -54.54
N ASP A 67 -7.79 -35.97 -54.04
CA ASP A 67 -7.99 -37.38 -54.45
C ASP A 67 -6.99 -38.34 -53.77
N GLU A 68 -7.60 -39.32 -53.08
CA GLU A 68 -7.33 -40.75 -53.12
C GLU A 68 -5.92 -41.30 -53.45
N GLN A 69 -5.34 -42.03 -52.48
CA GLN A 69 -4.83 -43.42 -52.57
C GLN A 69 -3.63 -43.67 -51.63
N VAL A 70 -3.84 -44.42 -50.55
CA VAL A 70 -3.49 -45.84 -50.34
C VAL A 70 -2.00 -46.09 -50.01
N ALA A 71 -1.82 -46.50 -48.75
CA ALA A 71 -0.82 -47.43 -48.21
C ALA A 71 0.68 -47.10 -48.37
N ASP A 72 1.20 -46.34 -47.42
CA ASP A 72 2.44 -46.70 -46.72
C ASP A 72 2.35 -46.22 -45.27
N ARG A 73 1.93 -47.12 -44.37
CA ARG A 73 1.98 -46.89 -42.92
C ARG A 73 3.42 -47.08 -42.44
N GLU A 74 4.29 -46.15 -42.81
CA GLU A 74 5.50 -45.91 -42.04
C GLU A 74 5.06 -45.52 -40.62
N THR A 75 5.42 -46.36 -39.66
CA THR A 75 5.25 -46.10 -38.23
C THR A 75 6.15 -44.92 -37.84
N LYS A 76 5.69 -43.69 -38.13
CA LYS A 76 6.32 -42.45 -37.68
C LYS A 76 6.49 -42.52 -36.18
N LYS A 77 7.74 -42.76 -35.74
CA LYS A 77 8.16 -42.71 -34.34
C LYS A 77 7.54 -41.46 -33.71
N PRO A 78 6.87 -41.57 -32.55
CA PRO A 78 6.26 -40.42 -31.89
C PRO A 78 7.35 -39.37 -31.66
N LYS A 79 7.17 -38.21 -32.29
CA LYS A 79 8.06 -37.06 -32.16
C LYS A 79 8.06 -36.69 -30.67
N ALA A 80 9.24 -36.67 -30.05
CA ALA A 80 9.37 -36.41 -28.62
C ALA A 80 8.58 -35.14 -28.24
N PRO A 81 7.83 -35.14 -27.12
CA PRO A 81 7.02 -34.00 -26.73
C PRO A 81 7.91 -32.77 -26.62
N THR A 82 7.61 -31.75 -27.40
CA THR A 82 8.28 -30.45 -27.33
C THR A 82 7.97 -29.83 -25.97
N LYS A 83 9.02 -29.49 -25.21
CA LYS A 83 8.90 -28.84 -23.91
C LYS A 83 8.03 -27.59 -24.01
N THR A 84 7.10 -27.42 -23.07
CA THR A 84 6.30 -26.20 -23.02
C THR A 84 7.17 -25.01 -22.58
N PRO A 85 6.80 -23.75 -22.91
CA PRO A 85 7.49 -22.57 -22.40
C PRO A 85 7.58 -22.54 -20.87
N GLU A 86 6.58 -23.09 -20.18
CA GLU A 86 6.59 -23.19 -18.72
C GLU A 86 7.65 -24.16 -18.18
N ASP A 87 7.85 -25.31 -18.85
CA ASP A 87 8.94 -26.25 -18.50
C ASP A 87 10.31 -25.59 -18.66
N ILE A 88 10.50 -24.85 -19.76
CA ILE A 88 11.74 -24.11 -20.04
C ILE A 88 11.96 -23.00 -18.99
N PHE A 89 10.89 -22.32 -18.58
CA PHE A 89 10.93 -21.31 -17.52
C PHE A 89 11.48 -21.88 -16.21
N TRP A 90 10.93 -22.99 -15.73
CA TRP A 90 11.35 -23.59 -14.47
C TRP A 90 12.79 -24.12 -14.51
N GLU A 91 13.22 -24.66 -15.66
CA GLU A 91 14.61 -25.07 -15.85
C GLU A 91 15.57 -23.87 -15.75
N LYS A 92 15.25 -22.75 -16.42
CA LYS A 92 16.05 -21.51 -16.36
C LYS A 92 16.03 -20.88 -14.96
N ARG A 93 14.85 -20.84 -14.31
CA ARG A 93 14.70 -20.28 -12.95
C ARG A 93 15.55 -21.03 -11.94
N ARG A 94 15.63 -22.36 -12.02
CA ARG A 94 16.46 -23.18 -11.12
C ARG A 94 17.94 -22.80 -11.21
N LYS A 95 18.46 -22.54 -12.41
CA LYS A 95 19.86 -22.12 -12.64
C LYS A 95 20.14 -20.73 -12.05
N VAL A 96 19.21 -19.79 -12.23
CA VAL A 96 19.35 -18.41 -11.72
C VAL A 96 19.22 -18.35 -10.19
N HIS A 97 18.28 -19.11 -9.61
CA HIS A 97 17.98 -19.04 -8.17
C HIS A 97 19.13 -19.57 -7.29
N GLN A 98 19.92 -20.54 -7.80
CA GLN A 98 21.10 -21.06 -7.09
C GLN A 98 22.13 -19.96 -6.78
N ASN A 99 22.27 -18.97 -7.66
CA ASN A 99 23.29 -17.93 -7.53
C ASN A 99 22.75 -16.61 -6.97
N LYS A 100 21.43 -16.47 -6.80
CA LYS A 100 20.74 -15.19 -6.47
C LYS A 100 21.22 -14.03 -7.34
N ASP A 101 21.54 -14.31 -8.59
CA ASP A 101 22.10 -13.32 -9.51
C ASP A 101 20.97 -12.42 -10.05
N VAL A 102 21.05 -11.13 -9.71
CA VAL A 102 20.12 -10.10 -10.19
C VAL A 102 20.11 -10.04 -11.72
N LYS A 103 21.28 -10.15 -12.37
CA LYS A 103 21.36 -10.11 -13.84
C LYS A 103 20.65 -11.30 -14.47
N GLY A 104 20.86 -12.50 -13.92
CA GLY A 104 20.16 -13.71 -14.33
C GLY A 104 18.63 -13.60 -14.22
N LEU A 105 18.11 -12.98 -13.15
CA LEU A 105 16.67 -12.77 -12.97
C LEU A 105 16.12 -11.80 -14.02
N ILE A 106 16.84 -10.73 -14.34
CA ILE A 106 16.44 -9.75 -15.36
C ILE A 106 16.41 -10.39 -16.76
N VAL A 107 17.44 -11.18 -17.12
CA VAL A 107 17.48 -11.90 -18.40
C VAL A 107 16.33 -12.90 -18.50
N LEU A 108 16.01 -13.59 -17.40
CA LEU A 108 14.88 -14.51 -17.35
C LEU A 108 13.54 -13.77 -17.51
N ALA A 109 13.38 -12.61 -16.87
CA ALA A 109 12.18 -11.79 -17.01
C ALA A 109 12.00 -11.29 -18.45
N GLN A 110 13.07 -10.84 -19.11
CA GLN A 110 13.04 -10.47 -20.53
C GLN A 110 12.66 -11.66 -21.42
N TRP A 111 13.12 -12.88 -21.11
CA TRP A 111 12.69 -14.07 -21.83
C TRP A 111 11.21 -14.37 -21.62
N CYS A 112 10.67 -14.17 -20.41
CA CYS A 112 9.24 -14.28 -20.13
C CYS A 112 8.41 -13.23 -20.88
N GLU A 113 8.90 -11.99 -21.02
CA GLU A 113 8.26 -10.94 -21.83
C GLU A 113 8.13 -11.40 -23.29
N LYS A 114 9.19 -11.96 -23.89
CA LYS A 114 9.19 -12.48 -25.27
C LYS A 114 8.25 -13.67 -25.49
N ASN A 115 7.88 -14.38 -24.42
CA ASN A 115 7.02 -15.56 -24.48
C ASN A 115 5.61 -15.28 -23.90
N ASN A 116 5.21 -14.00 -23.79
CA ASN A 116 3.89 -13.57 -23.31
C ASN A 116 3.50 -14.07 -21.91
N MET A 117 4.47 -14.29 -21.02
CA MET A 117 4.25 -14.75 -19.63
C MET A 117 4.28 -13.58 -18.62
N SER A 118 3.38 -12.60 -18.77
CA SER A 118 3.40 -11.33 -18.01
C SER A 118 3.31 -11.49 -16.49
N GLU A 119 2.58 -12.49 -15.98
CA GLU A 119 2.51 -12.77 -14.53
C GLU A 119 3.88 -13.13 -13.95
N LYS A 120 4.62 -14.01 -14.63
CA LYS A 120 5.96 -14.45 -14.21
C LYS A 120 6.98 -13.31 -14.29
N VAL A 121 6.84 -12.41 -15.28
CA VAL A 121 7.67 -11.20 -15.40
C VAL A 121 7.53 -10.34 -14.15
N ASN A 122 6.30 -10.06 -13.71
CA ASN A 122 6.04 -9.25 -12.53
C ASN A 122 6.59 -9.89 -11.25
N ASP A 123 6.48 -11.22 -11.11
CA ASP A 123 7.04 -11.94 -9.96
C ASP A 123 8.58 -11.87 -9.93
N LEU A 124 9.24 -12.04 -11.07
CA LEU A 124 10.70 -11.90 -11.16
C LEU A 124 11.16 -10.47 -10.87
N TYR A 125 10.43 -9.45 -11.34
CA TYR A 125 10.74 -8.07 -11.01
C TYR A 125 10.58 -7.75 -9.53
N ARG A 126 9.56 -8.31 -8.86
CA ARG A 126 9.44 -8.21 -7.39
C ARG A 126 10.63 -8.86 -6.69
N GLU A 127 11.07 -10.05 -7.14
CA GLU A 127 12.26 -10.70 -6.59
C GLU A 127 13.53 -9.86 -6.77
N VAL A 128 13.71 -9.27 -7.95
CA VAL A 128 14.84 -8.35 -8.20
C VAL A 128 14.80 -7.17 -7.24
N LEU A 129 13.64 -6.55 -7.03
CA LEU A 129 13.50 -5.42 -6.08
C LEU A 129 13.68 -5.81 -4.61
N LEU A 130 13.53 -7.09 -4.25
CA LEU A 130 13.87 -7.57 -2.91
C LEU A 130 15.39 -7.68 -2.69
N ILE A 131 16.15 -7.94 -3.76
CA ILE A 131 17.62 -8.06 -3.73
C ILE A 131 18.27 -6.69 -3.91
N ASP A 132 17.83 -5.93 -4.92
CA ASP A 132 18.29 -4.57 -5.22
C ASP A 132 17.10 -3.59 -5.23
N PRO A 133 16.78 -2.97 -4.07
CA PRO A 133 15.66 -2.05 -3.95
C PRO A 133 15.79 -0.77 -4.77
N GLU A 134 16.97 -0.38 -5.23
CA GLU A 134 17.19 0.88 -5.96
C GLU A 134 17.36 0.66 -7.48
N HIS A 135 17.02 -0.53 -7.98
CA HIS A 135 17.14 -0.84 -9.39
C HIS A 135 16.16 -0.04 -10.27
N VAL A 136 16.64 1.11 -10.79
CA VAL A 136 15.88 2.11 -11.57
C VAL A 136 15.07 1.48 -12.71
N ALA A 137 15.71 0.73 -13.61
CA ALA A 137 15.04 0.20 -14.80
C ALA A 137 13.88 -0.75 -14.50
N ILE A 138 13.98 -1.53 -13.42
CA ILE A 138 12.95 -2.51 -13.04
C ILE A 138 11.77 -1.80 -12.38
N ARG A 139 12.05 -0.78 -11.55
CA ARG A 139 11.02 0.09 -11.00
C ARG A 139 10.24 0.80 -12.09
N GLU A 140 10.92 1.38 -13.07
CA GLU A 140 10.29 2.03 -14.22
C GLU A 140 9.42 1.07 -15.02
N LYS A 141 9.92 -0.14 -15.31
CA LYS A 141 9.14 -1.21 -15.97
C LYS A 141 7.90 -1.62 -15.16
N MET A 142 7.99 -1.65 -13.83
CA MET A 142 6.86 -1.91 -12.94
C MET A 142 5.94 -0.68 -12.74
N GLY A 143 6.18 0.42 -13.45
CA GLY A 143 5.36 1.64 -13.37
C GLY A 143 5.62 2.50 -12.14
N TYR A 144 6.71 2.27 -11.41
CA TYR A 144 7.18 3.19 -10.38
C TYR A 144 7.93 4.35 -11.00
N VAL A 145 7.84 5.50 -10.36
CA VAL A 145 8.50 6.73 -10.74
C VAL A 145 9.24 7.27 -9.52
N LYS A 146 10.46 7.75 -9.74
CA LYS A 146 11.26 8.38 -8.70
C LYS A 146 10.76 9.81 -8.46
N THR A 147 10.33 10.10 -7.23
CA THR A 147 10.03 11.45 -6.75
C THR A 147 11.08 11.91 -5.74
N SER A 148 11.00 13.16 -5.30
CA SER A 148 11.82 13.69 -4.19
C SER A 148 11.64 12.90 -2.89
N HIS A 149 10.53 12.18 -2.74
CA HIS A 149 10.14 11.44 -1.53
C HIS A 149 10.31 9.92 -1.68
N GLY A 150 11.00 9.47 -2.74
CA GLY A 150 11.25 8.06 -3.03
C GLY A 150 10.46 7.54 -4.22
N TRP A 151 10.26 6.23 -4.29
CA TRP A 151 9.60 5.57 -5.42
C TRP A 151 8.09 5.44 -5.19
N LEU A 152 7.30 6.00 -6.10
CA LEU A 152 5.83 5.92 -6.05
C LEU A 152 5.28 5.33 -7.35
N LEU A 153 4.22 4.53 -7.25
CA LEU A 153 3.53 4.00 -8.43
C LEU A 153 2.86 5.15 -9.20
N ARG A 154 2.95 5.14 -10.53
CA ARG A 154 2.42 6.20 -11.40
C ARG A 154 0.94 6.53 -11.12
N GLU A 155 0.12 5.52 -10.90
CA GLU A 155 -1.31 5.69 -10.57
C GLU A 155 -1.55 6.41 -9.24
N HIS A 156 -0.62 6.27 -8.29
CA HIS A 156 -0.72 6.92 -6.98
C HIS A 156 -0.24 8.37 -7.02
N LEU A 157 0.54 8.78 -8.03
CA LEU A 157 1.02 10.15 -8.17
C LEU A 157 -0.13 11.12 -8.44
N ALA A 158 -0.99 10.79 -9.41
CA ALA A 158 -2.15 11.60 -9.76
C ALA A 158 -3.11 11.76 -8.56
N LYS A 159 -3.38 10.66 -7.83
CA LYS A 159 -4.22 10.68 -6.61
C LYS A 159 -3.64 11.55 -5.49
N LYS A 160 -2.31 11.67 -5.41
CA LYS A 160 -1.62 12.51 -4.44
C LYS A 160 -1.41 13.95 -4.91
N GLY A 161 -1.90 14.32 -6.09
CA GLY A 161 -1.76 15.69 -6.63
C GLY A 161 -0.34 16.03 -7.11
N TYR A 162 0.44 15.02 -7.52
CA TYR A 162 1.70 15.29 -8.23
C TYR A 162 1.41 15.68 -9.67
N VAL A 163 2.19 16.62 -10.21
CA VAL A 163 2.12 17.10 -11.59
C VAL A 163 3.46 16.84 -12.28
N LEU A 164 3.41 16.35 -13.51
CA LEU A 164 4.60 16.15 -14.35
C LEU A 164 5.08 17.51 -14.89
N TYR A 165 6.31 17.88 -14.58
CA TYR A 165 6.95 19.11 -15.07
C TYR A 165 8.41 18.83 -15.40
N GLN A 166 8.81 19.05 -16.66
CA GLN A 166 10.17 18.77 -17.16
C GLN A 166 10.64 17.34 -16.86
N ASP A 167 9.82 16.34 -17.24
CA ASP A 167 10.09 14.91 -17.06
C ASP A 167 10.26 14.45 -15.59
N MET A 168 9.99 15.32 -14.63
CA MET A 168 9.99 15.02 -13.21
C MET A 168 8.63 15.29 -12.58
N TRP A 169 8.26 14.47 -11.60
CA TRP A 169 7.01 14.64 -10.87
C TRP A 169 7.24 15.50 -9.64
N TYR A 170 6.49 16.58 -9.55
CA TYR A 170 6.53 17.52 -8.42
C TYR A 170 5.17 17.64 -7.77
N THR A 171 5.17 17.91 -6.47
CA THR A 171 3.96 18.38 -5.80
C THR A 171 3.67 19.83 -6.19
N VAL A 172 2.38 20.21 -6.15
CA VAL A 172 1.93 21.60 -6.36
C VAL A 172 2.68 22.58 -5.44
N ALA A 173 2.97 22.18 -4.20
CA ALA A 173 3.72 22.98 -3.24
C ALA A 173 5.19 23.18 -3.67
N GLU A 174 5.87 22.13 -4.12
CA GLU A 174 7.25 22.22 -4.64
C GLU A 174 7.34 23.11 -5.89
N LEU A 175 6.35 23.03 -6.79
CA LEU A 175 6.30 23.92 -7.98
C LEU A 175 6.12 25.38 -7.58
N LYS A 176 5.23 25.68 -6.62
CA LYS A 176 5.06 27.03 -6.06
C LYS A 176 6.34 27.53 -5.38
N GLN A 177 7.03 26.67 -4.62
CA GLN A 177 8.29 27.02 -3.97
C GLN A 177 9.39 27.34 -4.99
N LYS A 178 9.38 26.67 -6.15
CA LYS A 178 10.26 26.98 -7.28
C LYS A 178 9.86 28.25 -8.05
N GLY A 179 8.82 28.97 -7.61
CA GLY A 179 8.35 30.21 -8.25
C GLY A 179 7.59 29.98 -9.55
N LEU A 180 7.10 28.75 -9.78
CA LEU A 180 6.19 28.45 -10.87
C LEU A 180 4.76 28.71 -10.44
N VAL A 181 3.97 29.16 -11.41
CA VAL A 181 2.56 29.49 -11.22
C VAL A 181 1.76 28.69 -12.23
N GLN A 182 0.69 28.08 -11.73
CA GLN A 182 -0.26 27.34 -12.55
C GLN A 182 -1.16 28.33 -13.30
N HIS A 183 -1.24 28.20 -14.62
CA HIS A 183 -2.17 28.96 -15.44
C HIS A 183 -2.76 28.02 -16.51
N GLY A 184 -4.02 27.61 -16.31
CA GLY A 184 -4.63 26.50 -17.04
C GLY A 184 -3.95 25.17 -16.68
N ASP A 185 -3.68 24.34 -17.69
CA ASP A 185 -3.04 23.03 -17.51
C ASP A 185 -1.51 23.09 -17.49
N ASN A 186 -0.93 24.30 -17.61
CA ASN A 186 0.50 24.51 -17.74
C ASN A 186 1.07 25.29 -16.55
N TRP A 187 2.33 25.01 -16.25
CA TRP A 187 3.11 25.69 -15.22
C TRP A 187 4.11 26.63 -15.86
N PHE A 188 4.05 27.91 -15.50
CA PHE A 188 4.92 28.95 -16.05
C PHE A 188 5.75 29.60 -14.96
N THR A 189 6.95 30.01 -15.32
CA THR A 189 7.73 30.91 -14.47
C THR A 189 7.11 32.32 -14.48
N SER A 190 7.33 33.08 -13.40
CA SER A 190 6.88 34.48 -13.33
C SER A 190 7.37 35.33 -14.51
N LYS A 191 8.55 35.02 -15.07
CA LYS A 191 9.11 35.72 -16.24
C LYS A 191 8.34 35.38 -17.52
N GLU A 192 7.96 34.12 -17.72
CA GLU A 192 7.16 33.68 -18.86
C GLU A 192 5.74 34.26 -18.79
N MET A 193 5.13 34.31 -17.60
CA MET A 193 3.82 34.94 -17.40
C MET A 193 3.84 36.42 -17.82
N ARG A 194 4.87 37.17 -17.41
CA ARG A 194 5.06 38.57 -17.85
C ARG A 194 5.25 38.69 -19.35
N LYS A 195 6.02 37.79 -19.97
CA LYS A 195 6.22 37.75 -21.43
C LYS A 195 4.91 37.49 -22.18
N LYS A 196 4.03 36.68 -21.60
CA LYS A 196 2.66 36.43 -22.11
C LYS A 196 1.67 37.56 -21.84
N GLY A 197 2.11 38.67 -21.23
CA GLY A 197 1.25 39.82 -20.97
C GLY A 197 0.38 39.68 -19.72
N TYR A 198 0.73 38.80 -18.78
CA TYR A 198 0.09 38.73 -17.47
C TYR A 198 0.83 39.62 -16.45
N VAL A 199 0.07 40.19 -15.52
CA VAL A 199 0.56 41.03 -14.43
C VAL A 199 0.02 40.47 -13.12
N LEU A 200 0.85 40.46 -12.08
CA LEU A 200 0.44 40.05 -10.74
C LEU A 200 -0.29 41.22 -10.06
N MET A 201 -1.57 41.06 -9.74
CA MET A 201 -2.35 41.98 -8.92
C MET A 201 -3.07 41.20 -7.83
N ASP A 202 -3.03 41.70 -6.59
CA ASP A 202 -3.68 41.07 -5.43
C ASP A 202 -3.30 39.58 -5.24
N ASN A 203 -2.03 39.24 -5.50
CA ASN A 203 -1.50 37.86 -5.49
C ASN A 203 -2.06 36.92 -6.56
N GLU A 204 -2.81 37.44 -7.54
CA GLU A 204 -3.34 36.69 -8.67
C GLU A 204 -2.72 37.17 -9.99
N TRP A 205 -2.43 36.23 -10.89
CA TRP A 205 -1.95 36.58 -12.23
C TRP A 205 -3.14 36.87 -13.14
N VAL A 206 -3.33 38.14 -13.47
CA VAL A 206 -4.39 38.61 -14.37
C VAL A 206 -3.79 39.06 -15.70
N SER A 207 -4.55 38.91 -16.79
CA SER A 207 -4.11 39.44 -18.08
C SER A 207 -4.01 40.98 -18.01
N ARG A 208 -3.06 41.58 -18.75
CA ARG A 208 -2.85 43.03 -18.74
C ARG A 208 -4.12 43.82 -19.07
N ASN A 209 -4.99 43.30 -19.94
CA ASN A 209 -6.25 43.98 -20.30
C ASN A 209 -7.22 44.02 -19.11
N VAL A 210 -7.38 42.91 -18.38
CA VAL A 210 -8.19 42.87 -17.15
C VAL A 210 -7.58 43.76 -16.08
N ALA A 211 -6.25 43.79 -16.00
CA ALA A 211 -5.53 44.63 -15.06
C ALA A 211 -5.80 46.13 -15.29
N MET A 212 -5.77 46.58 -16.55
CA MET A 212 -6.09 47.96 -16.93
C MET A 212 -7.56 48.29 -16.65
N ALA A 213 -8.49 47.39 -17.00
CA ALA A 213 -9.92 47.59 -16.75
C ALA A 213 -10.26 47.73 -15.25
N LYS A 214 -9.59 46.96 -14.38
CA LYS A 214 -9.74 47.11 -12.91
C LYS A 214 -9.23 48.47 -12.42
N LYS A 215 -8.13 48.96 -12.99
CA LYS A 215 -7.55 50.26 -12.61
C LYS A 215 -8.38 51.44 -13.10
N GLU A 216 -9.11 51.26 -14.21
CA GLU A 216 -9.95 52.28 -14.82
C GLU A 216 -11.35 52.39 -14.20
N LYS A 217 -11.82 51.42 -13.41
CA LYS A 217 -13.02 51.62 -12.58
C LYS A 217 -12.71 52.75 -11.60
N PRO A 218 -13.21 53.98 -11.84
CA PRO A 218 -12.94 55.08 -10.92
C PRO A 218 -13.58 54.70 -9.60
N LEU A 219 -12.95 55.04 -8.47
CA LEU A 219 -13.67 55.14 -7.21
C LEU A 219 -14.80 56.15 -7.43
N VAL A 220 -15.96 55.67 -7.85
CA VAL A 220 -17.22 56.37 -7.64
C VAL A 220 -17.28 56.48 -6.13
N LYS A 221 -16.91 57.66 -5.62
CA LYS A 221 -17.14 58.04 -4.23
C LYS A 221 -18.65 57.90 -4.03
N GLU A 222 -19.07 56.72 -3.60
CA GLU A 222 -20.41 56.55 -3.03
C GLU A 222 -20.49 57.59 -1.93
N LYS A 223 -21.30 58.62 -2.20
CA LYS A 223 -21.65 59.60 -1.18
C LYS A 223 -22.17 58.78 0.00
N PRO A 224 -21.72 59.07 1.24
CA PRO A 224 -22.24 58.38 2.41
C PRO A 224 -23.77 58.55 2.40
N VAL A 225 -24.47 57.45 2.15
CA VAL A 225 -25.90 57.36 2.41
C VAL A 225 -26.02 57.50 3.93
N VAL A 226 -26.63 58.60 4.34
CA VAL A 226 -26.92 58.92 5.74
C VAL A 226 -27.70 57.75 6.33
N GLU A 227 -27.06 57.02 7.26
CA GLU A 227 -27.72 56.01 8.09
C GLU A 227 -28.82 56.69 8.91
N GLU A 228 -30.07 56.45 8.53
CA GLU A 228 -31.20 56.68 9.42
C GLU A 228 -31.12 55.70 10.59
N LYS A 229 -31.00 56.27 11.79
CA LYS A 229 -31.04 55.60 13.09
C LYS A 229 -32.21 54.61 13.19
N PRO A 230 -31.98 53.33 13.53
CA PRO A 230 -33.02 52.53 14.15
C PRO A 230 -33.24 52.99 15.59
N LEU A 231 -34.52 53.22 15.89
CA LEU A 231 -35.09 53.57 17.17
C LEU A 231 -34.78 52.49 18.22
N ALA A 232 -34.53 52.92 19.45
CA ALA A 232 -34.23 52.09 20.60
C ALA A 232 -35.39 51.14 20.95
N GLU A 233 -35.07 49.87 21.21
CA GLU A 233 -35.87 48.98 22.05
C GLU A 233 -35.00 48.43 23.19
N GLU A 234 -35.67 48.29 24.33
CA GLU A 234 -35.18 48.29 25.71
C GLU A 234 -34.47 47.00 26.17
N PRO A 235 -33.72 47.06 27.29
CA PRO A 235 -33.03 45.90 27.85
C PRO A 235 -33.99 45.03 28.68
N VAL A 236 -34.16 43.76 28.30
CA VAL A 236 -34.85 42.77 29.14
C VAL A 236 -33.82 41.96 29.94
N GLU A 237 -34.00 42.01 31.25
CA GLU A 237 -33.20 41.41 32.31
C GLU A 237 -33.00 39.89 32.18
N GLU A 238 -31.78 39.46 32.48
CA GLU A 238 -31.47 38.07 32.84
C GLU A 238 -32.09 37.72 34.21
N LYS A 239 -32.69 36.52 34.32
CA LYS A 239 -32.53 35.65 35.49
C LYS A 239 -32.81 34.17 35.16
N PRO A 240 -32.15 33.23 35.87
CA PRO A 240 -32.11 31.80 35.58
C PRO A 240 -33.19 31.04 36.37
N VAL A 241 -33.60 29.83 35.95
CA VAL A 241 -34.20 28.80 36.84
C VAL A 241 -34.47 27.48 36.09
N VAL A 242 -33.80 26.42 36.58
CA VAL A 242 -34.30 25.07 36.88
C VAL A 242 -34.54 24.04 35.74
N GLU A 243 -33.74 22.98 35.85
CA GLU A 243 -33.99 21.63 35.34
C GLU A 243 -35.34 21.08 35.82
N GLU A 244 -36.22 20.62 34.92
CA GLU A 244 -37.26 19.67 35.32
C GLU A 244 -37.51 18.60 34.24
N LYS A 245 -37.18 17.36 34.64
CA LYS A 245 -37.51 16.13 33.93
C LYS A 245 -39.02 16.00 33.77
N ARG A 246 -39.51 15.74 32.56
CA ARG A 246 -40.81 15.07 32.39
C ARG A 246 -40.76 13.93 31.41
N ALA A 247 -41.01 12.74 31.96
CA ALA A 247 -41.55 11.61 31.24
C ALA A 247 -42.98 11.93 30.80
N VAL A 248 -43.29 11.72 29.53
CA VAL A 248 -44.67 11.73 29.03
C VAL A 248 -44.92 10.38 28.36
N LYS A 249 -45.61 9.52 29.11
CA LYS A 249 -46.52 8.50 28.56
C LYS A 249 -47.72 9.22 27.99
N GLN A 250 -48.18 8.85 26.80
CA GLN A 250 -49.61 8.84 26.40
C GLN A 250 -49.78 8.18 25.00
N PRO A 251 -51.00 7.81 24.57
CA PRO A 251 -51.47 6.43 24.70
C PRO A 251 -51.88 5.79 23.37
N ALA A 252 -52.26 4.52 23.47
CA ALA A 252 -52.89 3.72 22.43
C ALA A 252 -54.26 4.30 22.02
N VAL A 253 -54.50 4.38 20.71
CA VAL A 253 -55.85 4.34 20.12
C VAL A 253 -55.80 3.35 18.97
N ALA A 254 -56.72 2.40 19.03
CA ALA A 254 -56.93 1.34 18.09
C ALA A 254 -57.73 1.84 16.88
N GLU A 255 -57.31 1.46 15.69
CA GLU A 255 -58.19 1.45 14.52
C GLU A 255 -57.91 0.19 13.71
N LYS A 256 -58.87 -0.74 13.77
CA LYS A 256 -58.95 -1.93 12.94
C LYS A 256 -59.58 -1.53 11.61
N GLN A 257 -59.00 -1.99 10.50
CA GLN A 257 -59.73 -2.46 9.31
C GLN A 257 -58.78 -3.22 8.35
N PRO A 258 -59.28 -4.03 7.40
CA PRO A 258 -59.12 -5.49 7.46
C PRO A 258 -58.08 -6.07 6.51
N GLN A 259 -57.63 -7.27 6.89
CA GLN A 259 -56.76 -8.17 6.13
C GLN A 259 -57.37 -8.54 4.78
N LYS A 260 -56.54 -8.50 3.73
CA LYS A 260 -56.74 -9.23 2.48
C LYS A 260 -55.62 -10.27 2.42
N ASP A 261 -56.02 -11.52 2.63
CA ASP A 261 -55.13 -12.67 2.63
C ASP A 261 -54.51 -12.88 1.24
N THR A 262 -53.19 -12.92 1.19
CA THR A 262 -52.46 -13.53 0.09
C THR A 262 -51.41 -14.43 0.73
N GLU A 263 -51.73 -15.72 0.82
CA GLU A 263 -50.83 -16.78 1.26
C GLU A 263 -49.65 -16.89 0.28
N GLU A 264 -48.62 -16.08 0.50
CA GLU A 264 -47.32 -16.32 -0.09
C GLU A 264 -46.56 -17.27 0.86
N LYS A 265 -46.47 -18.55 0.48
CA LYS A 265 -45.64 -19.57 1.14
C LYS A 265 -44.18 -19.08 1.18
N LYS A 266 -43.81 -18.38 2.26
CA LYS A 266 -42.40 -18.13 2.61
C LYS A 266 -41.75 -19.45 2.96
N GLU A 267 -41.12 -20.03 1.94
CA GLU A 267 -40.17 -21.11 2.09
C GLU A 267 -39.10 -20.67 3.10
N LYS A 268 -39.11 -21.25 4.31
CA LYS A 268 -38.08 -21.03 5.32
C LYS A 268 -36.75 -21.53 4.75
N LYS A 269 -35.99 -20.65 4.08
CA LYS A 269 -34.60 -20.91 3.73
C LYS A 269 -33.88 -21.25 5.03
N LYS A 270 -33.54 -22.54 5.20
CA LYS A 270 -32.68 -22.99 6.30
C LYS A 270 -31.44 -22.10 6.29
N PRO A 271 -31.00 -21.55 7.44
CA PRO A 271 -29.78 -20.76 7.48
C PRO A 271 -28.67 -21.58 6.83
N GLN A 272 -28.05 -21.03 5.78
CA GLN A 272 -26.95 -21.71 5.11
C GLN A 272 -25.94 -22.12 6.18
N SER A 273 -25.74 -23.43 6.33
CA SER A 273 -24.91 -23.97 7.38
C SER A 273 -23.47 -23.50 7.15
N LEU A 274 -22.72 -23.32 8.23
CA LEU A 274 -21.32 -22.88 8.24
C LEU A 274 -20.35 -23.78 7.46
N SER A 275 -20.84 -24.87 6.84
CA SER A 275 -20.14 -25.60 5.79
C SER A 275 -19.64 -24.68 4.65
N VAL A 276 -20.34 -23.58 4.37
CA VAL A 276 -19.91 -22.57 3.40
C VAL A 276 -18.66 -21.81 3.88
N MET A 277 -18.56 -21.48 5.17
CA MET A 277 -17.35 -20.86 5.74
C MET A 277 -16.18 -21.84 5.81
N TYR A 278 -16.45 -23.13 6.01
CA TYR A 278 -15.43 -24.19 5.94
C TYR A 278 -14.77 -24.25 4.55
N ASN A 279 -15.56 -24.17 3.47
CA ASN A 279 -15.01 -24.14 2.12
C ASN A 279 -14.20 -22.85 1.86
N LEU A 280 -14.63 -21.70 2.37
CA LEU A 280 -13.89 -20.43 2.24
C LEU A 280 -12.53 -20.42 2.96
N VAL A 281 -12.45 -20.98 4.17
CA VAL A 281 -11.16 -21.12 4.89
C VAL A 281 -10.23 -22.09 4.16
N LYS A 282 -10.78 -23.18 3.61
CA LYS A 282 -10.03 -24.20 2.85
C LYS A 282 -9.60 -23.72 1.46
N ILE A 283 -10.36 -22.81 0.82
CA ILE A 283 -10.06 -22.22 -0.50
C ILE A 283 -9.02 -21.09 -0.37
N ASN A 284 -9.09 -20.28 0.70
CA ASN A 284 -8.22 -19.11 0.87
C ASN A 284 -6.98 -19.36 1.75
N THR A 285 -6.79 -20.57 2.27
CA THR A 285 -5.49 -20.99 2.79
C THR A 285 -4.74 -21.71 1.66
N PRO A 286 -3.84 -21.04 0.91
CA PRO A 286 -3.00 -21.76 -0.04
C PRO A 286 -2.28 -22.87 0.72
N LYS A 287 -2.17 -24.06 0.11
CA LYS A 287 -1.23 -25.11 0.55
C LYS A 287 0.16 -24.48 0.59
N GLY A 288 0.54 -23.93 1.75
CA GLY A 288 1.74 -23.09 1.83
C GLY A 288 1.71 -21.96 2.87
N LEU A 289 0.55 -21.45 3.30
CA LEU A 289 0.54 -20.31 4.24
C LEU A 289 1.26 -20.64 5.56
N TRP A 290 1.13 -21.88 6.02
CA TRP A 290 1.81 -22.38 7.23
C TRP A 290 3.25 -22.83 6.95
N SER A 291 3.54 -23.41 5.77
CA SER A 291 4.91 -23.88 5.42
C SER A 291 5.86 -22.73 5.06
N GLN A 292 5.39 -21.65 4.44
CA GLN A 292 6.19 -20.45 4.15
C GLN A 292 6.64 -19.75 5.44
N SER A 293 5.83 -19.84 6.51
CA SER A 293 6.23 -19.35 7.84
C SER A 293 7.29 -20.25 8.50
N GLU A 294 7.25 -21.57 8.27
CA GLU A 294 8.26 -22.51 8.79
C GLU A 294 9.64 -22.29 8.15
N GLU A 295 9.73 -22.13 6.82
CA GLU A 295 11.02 -21.90 6.13
C GLU A 295 11.67 -20.58 6.54
N HIS A 296 10.88 -19.51 6.69
CA HIS A 296 11.39 -18.20 7.12
C HIS A 296 11.93 -18.21 8.56
N ILE A 297 11.32 -18.98 9.46
CA ILE A 297 11.73 -19.07 10.86
C ILE A 297 12.95 -19.99 11.03
N LEU A 298 13.05 -21.08 10.26
CA LEU A 298 14.16 -22.03 10.37
C LEU A 298 15.46 -21.53 9.74
N GLN A 299 15.39 -20.74 8.66
CA GLN A 299 16.60 -20.38 7.88
C GLN A 299 17.37 -19.15 8.40
N ARG A 300 16.78 -18.28 9.23
CA ARG A 300 17.44 -16.99 9.55
C ARG A 300 17.95 -16.80 10.97
N GLY A 301 17.56 -17.62 11.94
CA GLY A 301 17.81 -17.27 13.35
C GLY A 301 17.23 -15.89 13.76
N ASP A 302 16.42 -15.28 12.88
CA ASP A 302 15.88 -13.94 13.02
C ASP A 302 14.70 -13.98 13.97
N ARG A 303 14.66 -13.04 14.91
CA ARG A 303 13.57 -12.85 15.87
C ARG A 303 12.29 -12.29 15.23
N ARG A 304 12.18 -12.26 13.90
CA ARG A 304 11.06 -11.60 13.20
C ARG A 304 9.83 -12.51 13.18
N ARG A 305 8.69 -11.93 13.57
CA ARG A 305 7.38 -12.57 13.62
C ARG A 305 6.82 -12.62 12.19
N SER A 306 6.37 -13.80 11.73
CA SER A 306 5.52 -13.89 10.54
C SER A 306 4.06 -13.71 10.96
N THR A 307 3.35 -12.82 10.28
CA THR A 307 1.94 -12.51 10.55
C THR A 307 1.11 -12.75 9.29
N GLY A 308 0.01 -13.48 9.38
CA GLY A 308 -1.00 -13.62 8.33
C GLY A 308 -2.35 -13.15 8.84
N SER A 309 -3.19 -12.58 7.96
CA SER A 309 -4.54 -12.14 8.29
C SER A 309 -5.52 -12.63 7.23
N ILE A 310 -6.64 -13.21 7.64
CA ILE A 310 -7.73 -13.63 6.78
C ILE A 310 -9.01 -13.04 7.34
N SER A 311 -9.72 -12.25 6.54
CA SER A 311 -11.04 -11.72 6.89
C SER A 311 -12.12 -12.53 6.18
N LEU A 312 -13.11 -13.00 6.94
CA LEU A 312 -14.28 -13.74 6.47
C LEU A 312 -15.53 -12.92 6.80
N LYS A 313 -16.29 -12.55 5.77
CA LYS A 313 -17.60 -11.91 5.92
C LYS A 313 -18.70 -12.94 5.63
N ASN A 314 -19.61 -13.12 6.59
CA ASN A 314 -20.84 -13.85 6.36
C ASN A 314 -22.00 -12.85 6.32
N GLU A 315 -22.44 -12.54 5.10
CA GLU A 315 -23.52 -11.58 4.82
C GLU A 315 -24.85 -12.01 5.43
N ALA A 316 -25.11 -13.32 5.56
CA ALA A 316 -26.40 -13.83 6.06
C ALA A 316 -26.63 -13.54 7.55
N ASN A 317 -25.55 -13.36 8.33
CA ASN A 317 -25.62 -13.18 9.78
C ASN A 317 -24.95 -11.89 10.26
N ASP A 318 -24.57 -11.00 9.33
CA ASP A 318 -23.77 -9.79 9.62
C ASP A 318 -22.55 -10.12 10.51
N MET A 319 -21.91 -11.25 10.21
CA MET A 319 -20.82 -11.77 11.02
C MET A 319 -19.50 -11.56 10.27
N HIS A 320 -18.71 -10.63 10.79
CA HIS A 320 -17.33 -10.42 10.38
C HIS A 320 -16.41 -11.20 11.31
N VAL A 321 -15.71 -12.19 10.77
CA VAL A 321 -14.68 -12.95 11.50
C VAL A 321 -13.34 -12.62 10.87
N THR A 322 -12.48 -11.95 11.64
CA THR A 322 -11.07 -11.79 11.26
C THR A 322 -10.26 -12.84 11.99
N VAL A 323 -9.46 -13.59 11.25
CA VAL A 323 -8.53 -14.61 11.73
C VAL A 323 -7.13 -14.11 11.48
N ASP A 324 -6.44 -13.71 12.54
CA ASP A 324 -5.03 -13.33 12.47
C ASP A 324 -4.17 -14.45 13.05
N SER A 325 -3.20 -14.92 12.28
CA SER A 325 -2.23 -15.92 12.71
C SER A 325 -0.86 -15.28 12.91
N MET A 326 -0.21 -15.64 14.02
CA MET A 326 1.18 -15.27 14.28
C MET A 326 1.97 -16.47 14.77
N ALA A 327 3.17 -16.66 14.22
CA ALA A 327 4.11 -17.66 14.67
C ALA A 327 5.12 -17.06 15.64
N PHE A 328 5.33 -17.75 16.75
CA PHE A 328 6.34 -17.42 17.76
C PHE A 328 7.42 -18.50 17.79
N GLY A 329 8.66 -18.05 17.98
CA GLY A 329 9.83 -18.93 18.04
C GLY A 329 9.78 -19.92 19.20
N LYS A 330 10.71 -20.88 19.17
CA LYS A 330 10.73 -22.11 19.99
C LYS A 330 10.61 -21.93 21.51
N ARG A 331 10.93 -20.75 22.03
CA ARG A 331 11.07 -20.52 23.47
C ARG A 331 9.79 -20.17 24.23
N LEU A 332 8.68 -19.99 23.53
CA LEU A 332 7.48 -19.44 24.17
C LEU A 332 6.77 -20.46 25.08
N PHE A 333 6.95 -21.75 24.79
CA PHE A 333 6.47 -22.89 25.58
C PHE A 333 7.61 -23.90 25.78
N HIS A 334 8.68 -23.48 26.45
CA HIS A 334 9.64 -24.46 26.99
C HIS A 334 9.13 -24.99 28.33
N ASP A 335 8.90 -26.29 28.36
CA ASP A 335 8.86 -27.05 29.60
C ASP A 335 10.32 -27.32 29.98
N VAL A 336 10.87 -26.51 30.90
CA VAL A 336 12.18 -26.77 31.49
C VAL A 336 11.93 -27.48 32.81
N GLY A 337 11.92 -28.82 32.78
CA GLY A 337 11.94 -29.66 33.98
C GLY A 337 10.69 -29.62 34.87
N GLY A 338 9.49 -29.49 34.30
CA GLY A 338 8.25 -29.47 35.10
C GLY A 338 8.01 -28.15 35.85
N VAL A 339 8.90 -27.16 35.69
CA VAL A 339 8.66 -25.79 36.14
C VAL A 339 7.94 -25.04 35.03
N ARG A 340 6.62 -24.93 35.24
CA ARG A 340 5.62 -24.21 34.47
C ARG A 340 6.19 -22.92 33.87
N THR A 341 6.03 -22.72 32.57
CA THR A 341 6.07 -21.36 31.99
C THR A 341 5.10 -20.49 32.79
N THR A 342 5.64 -19.57 33.58
CA THR A 342 4.86 -18.70 34.45
C THR A 342 3.93 -17.84 33.60
N GLY A 343 2.76 -17.50 34.15
CA GLY A 343 1.77 -16.66 33.48
C GLY A 343 2.35 -15.34 32.96
N ASP A 344 3.48 -14.89 33.51
CA ASP A 344 4.21 -13.65 33.19
C ASP A 344 4.59 -13.54 31.71
N ASN A 345 5.03 -14.63 31.06
CA ASN A 345 5.39 -14.59 29.64
C ASN A 345 4.17 -14.40 28.75
N ILE A 346 3.05 -15.04 29.10
CA ILE A 346 1.82 -14.90 28.33
C ILE A 346 1.20 -13.52 28.58
N GLU A 347 1.24 -13.02 29.81
CA GLU A 347 0.80 -11.67 30.12
C GLU A 347 1.61 -10.63 29.34
N MET A 348 2.94 -10.77 29.26
CA MET A 348 3.79 -9.90 28.45
C MET A 348 3.41 -9.93 26.96
N ILE A 349 3.08 -11.11 26.42
CA ILE A 349 2.62 -11.26 25.03
C ILE A 349 1.27 -10.57 24.85
N MET A 350 0.32 -10.78 25.77
CA MET A 350 -0.99 -10.14 25.72
C MET A 350 -0.89 -8.61 25.87
N ARG A 351 0.07 -8.09 26.66
CA ARG A 351 0.40 -6.66 26.71
C ARG A 351 0.91 -6.16 25.36
N GLY A 352 1.84 -6.89 24.74
CA GLY A 352 2.32 -6.59 23.38
C GLY A 352 1.19 -6.56 22.34
N TYR A 353 0.27 -7.52 22.39
CA TYR A 353 -0.92 -7.53 21.54
C TYR A 353 -1.85 -6.36 21.83
N THR A 354 -2.01 -5.98 23.09
CA THR A 354 -2.80 -4.81 23.47
C THR A 354 -2.26 -3.55 22.80
N THR A 355 -0.93 -3.36 22.80
CA THR A 355 -0.29 -2.24 22.11
C THR A 355 -0.48 -2.29 20.60
N ILE A 356 -0.30 -3.45 19.96
CA ILE A 356 -0.50 -3.62 18.51
C ILE A 356 -1.96 -3.32 18.12
N LEU A 357 -2.93 -3.86 18.87
CA LEU A 357 -4.35 -3.60 18.63
C LEU A 357 -4.68 -2.11 18.78
N GLN A 358 -4.13 -1.45 19.80
CA GLN A 358 -4.30 -0.01 19.98
C GLN A 358 -3.73 0.81 18.81
N GLN A 359 -2.56 0.42 18.28
CA GLN A 359 -1.97 1.04 17.08
C GLN A 359 -2.84 0.83 15.84
N SER A 360 -3.52 -0.31 15.73
CA SER A 360 -4.47 -0.61 14.66
C SER A 360 -5.86 0.02 14.87
N GLY A 361 -6.03 0.95 15.83
CA GLY A 361 -7.28 1.68 16.05
C GLY A 361 -8.25 1.04 17.04
N TYR A 362 -7.94 -0.11 17.63
CA TYR A 362 -8.78 -0.73 18.65
C TYR A 362 -8.68 0.04 19.98
N ARG A 363 -9.81 0.53 20.48
CA ARG A 363 -9.95 1.24 21.75
C ARG A 363 -10.45 0.29 22.85
N LYS A 364 -10.19 0.64 24.13
CA LYS A 364 -10.70 -0.07 25.32
C LYS A 364 -10.41 -1.59 25.33
N VAL A 365 -9.27 -2.01 24.79
CA VAL A 365 -8.82 -3.41 24.78
C VAL A 365 -8.64 -3.90 26.23
N LYS A 366 -9.40 -4.92 26.63
CA LYS A 366 -9.31 -5.56 27.95
C LYS A 366 -9.34 -7.08 27.79
N PHE A 367 -8.36 -7.75 28.36
CA PHE A 367 -8.28 -9.22 28.41
C PHE A 367 -8.59 -9.73 29.80
N THR A 368 -9.28 -10.87 29.88
CA THR A 368 -9.41 -11.58 31.16
C THR A 368 -8.12 -12.34 31.44
N PRO A 369 -7.44 -12.11 32.58
CA PRO A 369 -6.13 -12.70 32.86
C PRO A 369 -6.18 -14.22 33.04
N LYS A 370 -7.36 -14.78 33.33
CA LYS A 370 -7.56 -16.23 33.48
C LYS A 370 -7.76 -16.88 32.11
N GLY A 371 -6.66 -17.30 31.50
CA GLY A 371 -6.71 -18.20 30.35
C GLY A 371 -7.41 -19.51 30.73
N ARG A 372 -8.35 -19.99 29.91
CA ARG A 372 -8.94 -21.32 30.11
C ARG A 372 -8.07 -22.33 29.37
N ARG A 373 -7.55 -23.33 30.10
CA ARG A 373 -6.95 -24.49 29.46
C ARG A 373 -8.07 -25.37 28.92
N ILE A 374 -8.03 -25.63 27.62
CA ILE A 374 -8.89 -26.61 26.98
C ILE A 374 -7.98 -27.78 26.61
N GLY A 375 -8.21 -28.91 27.26
CA GLY A 375 -7.55 -30.16 26.88
C GLY A 375 -8.04 -30.55 25.49
N SER A 376 -7.11 -30.70 24.55
CA SER A 376 -7.40 -31.23 23.22
C SER A 376 -6.53 -32.47 22.99
N GLN A 377 -6.96 -33.34 22.07
CA GLN A 377 -6.15 -34.49 21.64
C GLN A 377 -4.80 -34.06 21.03
N PHE A 378 -4.69 -32.81 20.59
CA PHE A 378 -3.49 -32.22 19.97
C PHE A 378 -2.64 -31.37 20.94
N GLY A 379 -2.93 -31.44 22.25
CA GLY A 379 -2.21 -30.72 23.30
C GLY A 379 -3.05 -29.66 24.03
N ALA A 380 -2.48 -29.09 25.09
CA ALA A 380 -3.16 -28.07 25.87
C ALA A 380 -3.25 -26.76 25.08
N THR A 381 -4.47 -26.33 24.75
CA THR A 381 -4.71 -25.00 24.17
C THR A 381 -4.98 -24.02 25.31
N ILE A 382 -4.30 -22.87 25.30
CA ILE A 382 -4.62 -21.78 26.22
C ILE A 382 -5.46 -20.77 25.46
N GLN A 383 -6.69 -20.54 25.94
CA GLN A 383 -7.58 -19.55 25.36
C GLN A 383 -7.72 -18.34 26.27
N PHE A 384 -7.49 -17.14 25.73
CA PHE A 384 -7.78 -15.88 26.39
C PHE A 384 -8.97 -15.22 25.74
N TYR A 385 -9.84 -14.69 26.59
CA TYR A 385 -11.03 -13.96 26.16
C TYR A 385 -10.82 -12.49 26.45
N GLY A 386 -11.18 -11.64 25.49
CA GLY A 386 -11.04 -10.20 25.59
C GLY A 386 -12.22 -9.47 24.99
N LYS A 387 -12.24 -8.17 25.23
CA LYS A 387 -13.15 -7.24 24.58
C LYS A 387 -12.35 -6.05 24.08
N ALA A 388 -12.67 -5.56 22.89
CA ALA A 388 -12.14 -4.32 22.34
C ALA A 388 -13.26 -3.54 21.64
N SER A 389 -13.00 -2.29 21.29
CA SER A 389 -13.91 -1.44 20.54
C SER A 389 -13.21 -0.95 19.29
N LEU A 390 -13.75 -1.22 18.11
CA LEU A 390 -13.28 -0.67 16.83
C LEU A 390 -14.45 0.09 16.21
N ASP A 391 -14.27 1.37 15.88
CA ASP A 391 -15.34 2.22 15.30
C ASP A 391 -16.68 2.11 16.04
N ASP A 392 -16.63 2.28 17.37
CA ASP A 392 -17.77 2.17 18.29
C ASP A 392 -18.46 0.79 18.37
N THR A 393 -17.97 -0.18 17.61
CA THR A 393 -18.42 -1.57 17.67
C THR A 393 -17.61 -2.33 18.72
N VAL A 394 -18.29 -2.83 19.75
CA VAL A 394 -17.65 -3.69 20.77
C VAL A 394 -17.47 -5.09 20.20
N LEU A 395 -16.23 -5.53 20.10
CA LEU A 395 -15.81 -6.85 19.65
C LEU A 395 -15.47 -7.74 20.85
N ALA A 396 -15.94 -8.98 20.83
CA ALA A 396 -15.41 -10.07 21.64
C ALA A 396 -14.23 -10.68 20.89
N MET A 397 -13.10 -10.85 21.59
CA MET A 397 -11.88 -11.41 21.02
C MET A 397 -11.54 -12.72 21.71
N VAL A 398 -11.16 -13.73 20.93
CA VAL A 398 -10.66 -15.01 21.43
C VAL A 398 -9.27 -15.23 20.88
N PHE A 399 -8.29 -15.33 21.78
CA PHE A 399 -6.91 -15.67 21.45
C PHE A 399 -6.70 -17.13 21.81
N SER A 400 -6.35 -17.95 20.83
CA SER A 400 -6.02 -19.36 21.05
C SER A 400 -4.57 -19.60 20.74
N PHE A 401 -3.82 -20.03 21.74
CA PHE A 401 -2.43 -20.45 21.61
C PHE A 401 -2.37 -21.97 21.51
N PHE A 402 -1.76 -22.46 20.44
CA PHE A 402 -1.48 -23.88 20.28
C PHE A 402 -0.03 -24.10 19.87
N LYS A 403 0.50 -25.25 20.27
CA LYS A 403 1.87 -25.67 19.97
C LYS A 403 1.81 -26.68 18.83
N HIS A 404 2.52 -26.41 17.75
CA HIS A 404 2.70 -27.37 16.67
C HIS A 404 4.19 -27.54 16.43
N ARG A 405 4.68 -28.77 16.65
CA ARG A 405 6.11 -29.11 16.70
C ARG A 405 6.87 -28.21 17.69
N ALA A 406 7.90 -27.51 17.20
CA ALA A 406 8.72 -26.61 18.00
C ALA A 406 8.16 -25.18 18.07
N ASN A 407 7.13 -24.85 17.29
CA ASN A 407 6.62 -23.49 17.18
C ASN A 407 5.31 -23.32 17.95
N THR A 408 5.07 -22.07 18.33
CA THR A 408 3.83 -21.67 18.98
C THR A 408 3.06 -20.76 18.06
N TYR A 409 1.81 -21.07 17.81
CA TYR A 409 0.94 -20.28 16.98
C TYR A 409 -0.11 -19.62 17.85
N CYS A 410 -0.41 -18.35 17.55
CA CYS A 410 -1.55 -17.65 18.12
C CYS A 410 -2.53 -17.35 17.00
N VAL A 411 -3.78 -17.72 17.23
CA VAL A 411 -4.90 -17.36 16.37
C VAL A 411 -5.81 -16.41 17.15
N MET A 412 -6.00 -15.21 16.60
CA MET A 412 -6.95 -14.24 17.12
C MET A 412 -8.23 -14.29 16.28
N ILE A 413 -9.37 -14.41 16.95
CA ILE A 413 -10.70 -14.36 16.35
C ILE A 413 -11.43 -13.17 16.96
N SER A 414 -11.86 -12.20 16.14
CA SER A 414 -12.68 -11.07 16.59
C SER A 414 -14.11 -11.19 16.05
N VAL A 415 -15.11 -11.08 16.94
CA VAL A 415 -16.54 -11.16 16.59
C VAL A 415 -17.30 -10.03 17.27
N PRO A 416 -18.28 -9.36 16.62
CA PRO A 416 -19.14 -8.39 17.29
C PRO A 416 -19.82 -8.96 18.54
N LYS A 417 -19.76 -8.23 19.67
CA LYS A 417 -20.24 -8.69 20.98
C LYS A 417 -21.72 -9.09 20.95
N LYS A 418 -22.54 -8.39 20.14
CA LYS A 418 -23.97 -8.71 19.95
C LYS A 418 -24.18 -10.14 19.40
N ASN A 419 -23.21 -10.65 18.65
CA ASN A 419 -23.27 -11.95 17.98
C ASN A 419 -22.48 -13.05 18.72
N TYR A 420 -21.73 -12.71 19.78
CA TYR A 420 -20.82 -13.64 20.45
C TYR A 420 -21.53 -14.84 21.09
N SER A 421 -22.68 -14.64 21.75
CA SER A 421 -23.43 -15.74 22.37
C SER A 421 -23.93 -16.76 21.35
N LYS A 422 -24.39 -16.28 20.19
CA LYS A 422 -24.86 -17.12 19.08
C LYS A 422 -23.72 -17.86 18.38
N SER A 423 -22.58 -17.18 18.20
CA SER A 423 -21.40 -17.71 17.49
C SER A 423 -20.46 -18.53 18.38
N LYS A 424 -20.70 -18.66 19.69
CA LYS A 424 -19.78 -19.37 20.59
C LYS A 424 -19.51 -20.81 20.14
N ARG A 425 -20.54 -21.55 19.70
CA ARG A 425 -20.38 -22.92 19.18
C ARG A 425 -19.56 -22.94 17.89
N ASP A 426 -19.80 -21.96 17.04
CA ASP A 426 -19.17 -21.84 15.72
C ASP A 426 -17.70 -21.44 15.82
N ILE A 427 -17.37 -20.54 16.75
CA ILE A 427 -15.98 -20.18 17.08
C ILE A 427 -15.23 -21.42 17.58
N GLN A 428 -15.85 -22.25 18.43
CA GLN A 428 -15.22 -23.48 18.93
C GLN A 428 -15.04 -24.53 17.80
N LEU A 429 -16.00 -24.65 16.88
CA LEU A 429 -15.87 -25.48 15.69
C LEU A 429 -14.75 -24.98 14.76
N LEU A 430 -14.67 -23.66 14.51
CA LEU A 430 -13.61 -23.06 13.71
C LEU A 430 -12.23 -23.30 14.34
N LEU A 431 -12.10 -23.10 15.65
CA LEU A 431 -10.85 -23.36 16.38
C LEU A 431 -10.45 -24.83 16.33
N ARG A 432 -11.40 -25.75 16.48
CA ARG A 432 -11.15 -27.19 16.34
C ARG A 432 -10.65 -27.53 14.94
N ASN A 433 -11.28 -26.98 13.91
CA ASN A 433 -10.87 -27.23 12.53
C ASN A 433 -9.48 -26.67 12.21
N ILE A 434 -9.13 -25.49 12.75
CA ILE A 434 -7.79 -24.91 12.62
C ILE A 434 -6.73 -25.79 13.33
N GLN A 435 -7.11 -26.48 14.40
CA GLN A 435 -6.20 -27.40 15.11
C GLN A 435 -6.02 -28.74 14.41
N GLU A 436 -7.02 -29.21 13.67
CA GLU A 436 -6.96 -30.46 12.90
C GLU A 436 -6.14 -30.32 11.60
N GLN A 437 -5.97 -29.07 11.11
CA GLN A 437 -5.10 -28.72 9.98
C GLN A 437 -3.67 -28.45 10.44
#